data_AF-A0A355WKR2-F1
#
_entry.id   AF-A0A355WKR2-F1
#
_cell.length_a   1.000
_cell.length_b   1.000
_cell.length_c   1.000
_cell.angle_alpha   90.00
_cell.angle_beta   90.00
_cell.angle_gamma   90.00
#
_symmetry.space_group_name_H-M   'P 1'
#
loop_
_entity.id
_entity.type
_entity.pdbx_description
1 polymer ?
#
loop_
_entity_poly.entity_id
_entity_poly.type
_entity_poly.pdbx_seq_one_letter_code
_entity_poly.pdbx_strand_id
1 'polypeptide(L)' 'AGPFVAGTAGGVLRLQEGVPDIRLVRQGRVATGRGWIGLTPRGAYVTADIRLQPLASALLFLLLATGLILLAWRREGR' A
#
# COMPACT_ATOMS: atom_id res chain seq x y z
N ALA A 1 23.20 -11.52 22.48
CA ALA A 1 22.60 -11.35 21.13
C ALA A 1 23.63 -11.75 20.07
N GLY A 2 23.22 -12.33 18.94
CA GLY A 2 24.15 -12.79 17.89
C GLY A 2 24.85 -11.65 17.13
N PRO A 3 25.85 -11.96 16.29
CA PRO A 3 26.68 -10.96 15.60
C PRO A 3 25.88 -9.98 14.72
N PHE A 4 24.79 -10.45 14.11
CA PHE A 4 23.91 -9.61 13.28
C PHE A 4 23.12 -8.55 14.06
N VAL A 5 22.86 -8.77 15.35
CA VAL A 5 22.11 -7.83 16.20
C VAL A 5 23.04 -6.75 16.75
N ALA A 6 24.29 -7.12 17.07
CA ALA A 6 25.28 -6.19 17.59
C ALA A 6 25.61 -5.06 16.59
N GLY A 7 25.62 -5.36 15.29
CA GLY A 7 25.93 -4.38 14.23
C GLY A 7 24.81 -3.38 13.90
N THR A 8 23.60 -3.56 14.43
CA THR A 8 22.44 -2.69 14.10
C THR A 8 22.05 -1.72 15.22
N ALA A 9 22.79 -1.70 16.34
CA ALA A 9 22.38 -1.04 17.59
C ALA A 9 20.97 -1.45 18.06
N GLY A 10 20.55 -2.65 17.62
CA GLY A 10 19.27 -3.27 17.94
C GLY A 10 19.38 -4.19 19.16
N GLY A 11 18.38 -5.05 19.33
CA GLY A 11 18.24 -5.90 20.51
C GLY A 11 17.20 -6.99 20.29
N VAL A 12 17.19 -7.96 21.20
CA VAL A 12 16.27 -9.11 21.16
C VAL A 12 15.33 -8.98 22.35
N LEU A 13 14.01 -8.94 22.08
CA LEU A 13 12.98 -8.96 23.12
C LEU A 13 12.21 -10.28 23.07
N ARG A 14 11.83 -10.81 24.24
CA ARG A 14 10.98 -12.00 24.33
C ARG A 14 9.52 -11.59 24.20
N LEU A 15 8.82 -12.13 23.20
CA LEU A 15 7.41 -11.82 22.97
C LEU A 15 6.49 -12.24 24.14
N GLN A 16 6.93 -13.21 24.94
CA GLN A 16 6.24 -13.65 26.17
C GLN A 16 6.11 -12.53 27.23
N GLU A 17 6.96 -11.50 27.17
CA GLU A 17 6.93 -10.34 28.08
C GLU A 17 5.98 -9.23 27.58
N GLY A 18 5.33 -9.43 26.42
CA GLY A 18 4.42 -8.49 25.78
C GLY A 18 4.86 -8.08 24.38
N VAL A 19 3.92 -7.52 23.61
CA VAL A 19 4.22 -6.95 22.28
C VAL A 19 4.93 -5.61 22.46
N PRO A 20 6.18 -5.45 21.99
CA PRO A 20 6.88 -4.18 22.08
C PRO A 20 6.26 -3.10 21.20
N ASP A 21 6.35 -1.86 21.64
CA ASP A 21 6.02 -0.70 20.82
C ASP A 21 7.01 -0.57 19.65
N ILE A 22 6.51 -0.23 18.46
CA ILE A 22 7.31 -0.11 17.23
C ILE A 22 7.52 1.37 16.92
N ARG A 23 8.78 1.80 16.87
CA ARG A 23 9.14 3.21 16.61
C ARG A 23 10.04 3.33 15.39
N LEU A 24 9.87 4.38 14.59
CA LEU A 24 10.79 4.66 13.49
C LEU A 24 12.02 5.41 14.02
N VAL A 25 13.20 4.88 13.74
CA VAL A 25 14.48 5.47 14.18
C VAL A 25 15.41 5.71 12.99
N ARG A 26 16.14 6.82 13.03
CA ARG A 26 17.16 7.13 12.01
C ARG A 26 18.34 6.16 12.12
N GLN A 27 19.00 5.87 11.01
CA GLN A 27 20.24 5.10 10.98
C GLN A 27 21.30 5.67 11.94
N GLY A 28 22.05 4.78 12.60
CA GLY A 28 23.12 5.14 13.53
C GLY A 28 22.66 5.57 14.92
N ARG A 29 21.35 5.51 15.21
CA ARG A 29 20.79 5.73 16.56
C ARG A 29 20.46 4.40 17.21
N VAL A 30 20.36 4.40 18.54
CA VAL A 30 19.92 3.24 19.32
C VAL A 30 18.54 2.78 18.83
N ALA A 31 18.46 1.53 18.38
CA ALA A 31 17.27 0.95 17.76
C ALA A 31 16.51 0.00 18.70
N THR A 32 16.82 0.01 20.01
CA THR A 32 16.05 -0.73 21.04
C THR A 32 16.05 -0.03 22.38
N GLY A 33 14.97 -0.22 23.14
CA GLY A 33 14.86 0.24 24.53
C GLY A 33 13.92 -0.63 25.35
N ARG A 34 13.63 -0.21 26.59
CA ARG A 34 12.73 -0.94 27.49
C ARG A 34 11.31 -0.96 26.92
N GLY A 35 10.88 -2.11 26.40
CA GLY A 35 9.52 -2.33 25.88
C GLY A 35 9.25 -1.79 24.48
N TRP A 36 10.27 -1.36 23.72
CA TRP A 36 10.07 -0.87 22.35
C TRP A 36 11.25 -1.24 21.43
N ILE A 37 10.95 -1.37 20.13
CA ILE A 37 11.90 -1.69 19.08
C ILE A 37 11.87 -0.65 17.95
N GLY A 38 13.05 -0.24 17.53
CA GLY A 38 13.27 0.73 16.47
C GLY A 38 13.34 0.07 15.11
N LEU A 39 12.51 0.49 14.16
CA LEU A 39 12.64 0.16 12.75
C LEU A 39 13.35 1.29 12.02
N THR A 40 14.44 0.96 11.32
CA THR A 40 15.09 1.89 10.41
C THR A 40 14.37 1.86 9.07
N PRO A 41 13.82 2.99 8.59
CA PRO A 41 13.25 3.06 7.25
C PRO A 41 14.36 2.79 6.22
N ARG A 42 14.25 1.70 5.46
CA ARG A 42 15.17 1.38 4.34
C ARG A 42 14.54 1.59 2.97
N GLY A 43 13.40 2.28 2.92
CA GLY A 43 12.62 2.45 1.70
C GLY A 43 12.11 1.12 1.12
N ALA A 44 11.99 0.07 1.95
CA ALA A 44 11.40 -1.20 1.54
C ALA A 44 9.87 -1.05 1.47
N TYR A 45 9.41 -0.32 0.47
CA TYR A 45 7.99 -0.22 0.15
C TYR A 45 7.60 -1.44 -0.67
N VAL A 46 6.52 -2.11 -0.26
CA VAL A 46 5.84 -3.05 -1.15
C VAL A 46 5.02 -2.18 -2.10
N THR A 47 5.43 -2.10 -3.37
CA THR A 47 4.62 -1.46 -4.41
C THR A 47 3.31 -2.23 -4.50
N ALA A 48 2.23 -1.65 -3.99
CA ALA A 48 0.90 -2.18 -4.21
C ALA A 48 0.61 -2.07 -5.72
N ASP A 49 0.32 -3.20 -6.38
CA ASP A 49 -0.13 -3.21 -7.77
C ASP A 49 -1.51 -2.55 -7.83
N ILE A 50 -1.57 -1.30 -8.30
CA ILE A 50 -2.85 -0.60 -8.50
C ILE A 50 -3.37 -0.99 -9.89
N ARG A 51 -4.31 -1.93 -9.91
CA ARG A 51 -4.98 -2.34 -11.15
C ARG A 51 -6.24 -1.52 -11.37
N LEU A 52 -6.23 -0.64 -12.38
CA LEU A 52 -7.42 0.07 -12.83
C LEU A 52 -8.28 -0.89 -13.65
N GLN A 53 -9.47 -1.22 -13.15
CA GLN A 53 -10.42 -2.07 -13.85
C GLN A 53 -11.44 -1.18 -14.59
N PRO A 54 -11.49 -1.21 -15.93
CA PRO A 54 -12.44 -0.38 -16.67
C PRO A 54 -13.88 -0.80 -16.36
N LEU A 55 -14.78 0.17 -16.14
CA LEU A 55 -16.20 -0.08 -15.82
C LEU A 55 -16.94 -0.80 -16.95
N ALA A 56 -16.57 -0.55 -18.20
CA ALA A 56 -17.15 -1.17 -19.38
C ALA A 56 -16.14 -1.18 -20.55
N SER A 57 -16.39 -2.05 -21.54
CA SER A 57 -15.59 -2.10 -22.77
C SER A 57 -15.86 -0.88 -23.66
N ALA A 58 -14.87 -0.49 -24.47
CA ALA A 58 -15.02 0.62 -25.42
C ALA A 58 -16.19 0.41 -26.40
N LEU A 59 -16.42 -0.83 -26.82
CA LEU A 59 -17.53 -1.20 -27.70
C LEU A 59 -18.90 -0.98 -27.05
N LEU A 60 -19.04 -1.25 -25.74
CA LEU A 60 -20.30 -1.03 -25.03
C LEU A 60 -20.67 0.45 -25.02
N PHE A 61 -19.70 1.34 -24.75
CA PHE A 61 -19.91 2.78 -24.80
C PHE A 61 -20.25 3.27 -26.21
N LEU A 62 -19.59 2.74 -27.23
CA LEU A 62 -19.87 3.09 -28.62
C LEU A 62 -21.33 2.74 -28.99
N LEU A 63 -21.76 1.51 -28.69
CA LEU A 63 -23.14 1.08 -28.93
C LEU A 63 -24.16 1.93 -28.16
N LEU A 64 -23.85 2.27 -26.91
CA LEU A 64 -24.71 3.11 -26.08
C LEU A 64 -24.84 4.52 -26.68
N ALA A 65 -23.72 5.15 -27.07
CA ALA A 65 -23.71 6.46 -27.69
C ALA A 65 -24.49 6.47 -29.03
N THR A 66 -24.22 5.51 -29.92
CA THR A 66 -24.95 5.38 -31.18
C THR A 66 -26.44 5.14 -30.95
N GLY A 67 -26.80 4.26 -30.00
CA GLY A 67 -28.19 4.02 -29.64
C GLY A 67 -28.91 5.27 -29.15
N LEU A 68 -28.28 6.05 -28.28
CA LEU A 68 -28.83 7.32 -27.79
C LEU A 68 -29.03 8.34 -28.92
N ILE A 69 -28.07 8.47 -29.85
CA ILE A 69 -28.18 9.36 -31.02
C ILE A 69 -29.38 8.96 -31.90
N LEU A 70 -29.52 7.67 -32.20
CA LEU A 70 -30.62 7.15 -33.01
C LEU A 70 -31.98 7.34 -32.31
N LEU A 71 -32.04 7.13 -31.00
CA LEU A 71 -33.25 7.34 -30.20
C LEU A 71 -33.68 8.80 -30.17
N ALA A 72 -32.72 9.73 -30.03
CA ALA A 72 -32.98 11.17 -30.12
C ALA A 72 -33.52 11.53 -31.51
N TRP A 73 -32.84 11.10 -32.58
CA TRP A 73 -33.29 11.37 -33.93
C TRP A 73 -34.69 10.82 -34.23
N ARG A 74 -35.03 9.62 -33.75
CA ARG A 74 -36.41 9.07 -33.86
C ARG A 74 -37.44 9.82 -33.03
N ARG A 75 -37.02 10.52 -31.96
CA ARG A 75 -37.92 11.32 -31.13
C ARG A 75 -38.25 12.64 -31.81
N GLU A 76 -37.25 13.35 -32.32
CA GLU A 76 -37.41 14.63 -33.03
C GLU A 76 -37.98 14.46 -34.45
N GLY A 77 -37.74 13.33 -35.12
CA GLY A 77 -38.25 13.05 -36.47
C GLY A 77 -39.70 12.58 -36.53
N ARG A 78 -40.39 12.49 -35.39
CA ARG A 78 -41.84 12.25 -35.30
C ARG A 78 -42.60 13.54 -35.03
#